data_AF-A0A5S9ITM0-F1
#
_entry.id   AF-A0A5S9ITM0-F1
#
_cell.length_a   1.000
_cell.length_b   1.000
_cell.length_c   1.000
_cell.angle_alpha   90.00
_cell.angle_beta   90.00
_cell.angle_gamma   90.00
#
_symmetry.space_group_name_H-M   'P 1'
#
loop_
_entity.id
_entity.type
_entity.pdbx_description
1 polymer ?
#
loop_
_entity_poly.entity_id
_entity_poly.type
_entity_poly.pdbx_seq_one_letter_code
_entity_poly.pdbx_strand_id
1 'polypeptide(L)'
;MLFWPRHPRPIFGHGLIPSQRDDLIEKITYEVSEKLINEELIRKKIEDSGILQRITLSLNEKLKELTSDKEFQDDTKKLLASYIKKISEDAEFREQIKSISVSKLETVVGKVFKRKLFSKVKDVWKIPFGDLVDRIVDKVSELLISIIDDMDIVLENIPHTIDTHSESIENVLLKMQMGLIQEINIRKIITTQLQTISAEQLEQGFREFSDDKLTFITLLGGVLGFVGGFVIIWPIMSISFMIVGIIVLVCLDKLISATMS
;
A
#
# COMPACT_ATOMS: atom_id res chain seq x y z
N MET A 1 19.79 -24.21 -30.03
CA MET A 1 20.59 -23.07 -29.53
C MET A 1 19.80 -22.40 -28.42
N LEU A 2 20.44 -22.03 -27.31
CA LEU A 2 19.74 -21.35 -26.20
C LEU A 2 19.18 -19.98 -26.64
N PHE A 3 19.93 -19.31 -27.51
CA PHE A 3 19.76 -17.94 -28.01
C PHE A 3 19.10 -17.89 -29.40
N TRP A 4 18.54 -16.73 -29.77
CA TRP A 4 17.89 -16.45 -31.06
C TRP A 4 18.90 -16.55 -32.22
N PRO A 5 18.63 -17.35 -33.25
CA PRO A 5 19.52 -17.49 -34.39
C PRO A 5 19.50 -16.24 -35.27
N ARG A 6 20.68 -15.66 -35.57
CA ARG A 6 20.83 -14.46 -36.43
C ARG A 6 20.28 -14.63 -37.86
N HIS A 7 20.05 -15.86 -38.32
CA HIS A 7 19.39 -16.16 -39.58
C HIS A 7 18.29 -17.21 -39.38
N PRO A 8 17.08 -16.99 -39.94
CA PRO A 8 15.98 -17.95 -39.83
C PRO A 8 16.35 -19.24 -40.55
N ARG A 9 16.40 -20.35 -39.82
CA ARG A 9 16.63 -21.68 -40.39
C ARG A 9 15.32 -22.47 -40.35
N PRO A 10 14.74 -22.84 -41.50
CA PRO A 10 13.42 -23.49 -41.55
C PRO A 10 13.38 -24.90 -40.91
N ILE A 11 14.54 -25.52 -40.64
CA ILE A 11 14.63 -26.91 -40.14
C ILE A 11 15.13 -26.99 -38.69
N PHE A 12 15.87 -25.97 -38.20
CA PHE A 12 16.60 -26.04 -36.91
C PHE A 12 16.05 -25.13 -35.81
N GLY A 13 14.80 -24.67 -35.95
CA GLY A 13 14.01 -24.06 -34.88
C GLY A 13 14.43 -22.66 -34.45
N HIS A 14 13.49 -21.95 -33.83
CA HIS A 14 13.74 -20.73 -33.07
C HIS A 14 14.56 -21.08 -31.82
N GLY A 15 15.28 -20.11 -31.25
CA GLY A 15 16.03 -20.31 -30.00
C GLY A 15 15.13 -20.80 -28.85
N LEU A 16 15.72 -21.42 -27.82
CA LEU A 16 14.96 -21.90 -26.65
C LEU A 16 14.34 -20.76 -25.84
N ILE A 17 15.04 -19.63 -25.67
CA ILE A 17 14.52 -18.46 -24.93
C ILE A 17 13.25 -17.87 -25.61
N PRO A 18 13.23 -17.64 -26.93
CA PRO A 18 12.03 -17.17 -27.63
C PRO A 18 10.84 -18.13 -27.56
N SER A 19 11.09 -19.44 -27.63
CA SER A 19 10.05 -20.47 -27.66
C SER A 19 9.49 -20.82 -26.28
N GLN A 20 10.24 -20.57 -25.21
CA GLN A 20 9.84 -20.78 -23.80
C GLN A 20 9.67 -19.47 -23.03
N ARG A 21 9.43 -18.37 -23.75
CA ARG A 21 9.35 -17.02 -23.16
C ARG A 21 8.34 -16.97 -22.01
N ASP A 22 7.15 -17.52 -22.21
CA ASP A 22 6.07 -17.40 -21.23
C ASP A 22 6.38 -18.22 -19.96
N ASP A 23 6.93 -19.43 -20.11
CA ASP A 23 7.39 -20.27 -18.99
C ASP A 23 8.54 -19.59 -18.20
N LEU A 24 9.45 -18.92 -18.92
CA LEU A 24 10.55 -18.16 -18.32
C LEU A 24 10.00 -16.97 -17.51
N ILE A 25 9.05 -16.22 -18.06
CA ILE A 25 8.38 -15.10 -17.39
C ILE A 25 7.68 -15.59 -16.13
N GLU A 26 6.96 -16.71 -16.20
CA GLU A 26 6.27 -17.29 -15.03
C GLU A 26 7.26 -17.67 -13.93
N LYS A 27 8.35 -18.35 -14.30
CA LYS A 27 9.36 -18.81 -13.33
C LYS A 27 10.13 -17.66 -12.70
N ILE A 28 10.53 -16.66 -13.49
CA ILE A 28 11.16 -15.43 -12.99
C ILE A 28 10.19 -14.69 -12.08
N THR A 29 8.93 -14.51 -12.49
CA THR A 29 7.91 -13.86 -11.67
C THR A 29 7.79 -14.58 -10.33
N TYR A 30 7.65 -15.91 -10.34
CA TYR A 30 7.53 -16.70 -9.12
C TYR A 30 8.73 -16.51 -8.19
N GLU A 31 9.94 -16.68 -8.70
CA GLU A 31 11.16 -16.54 -7.90
C GLU A 31 11.34 -15.12 -7.33
N VAL A 32 11.11 -14.09 -8.15
CA VAL A 32 11.25 -12.70 -7.71
C VAL A 32 10.16 -12.32 -6.72
N SER A 33 8.88 -12.64 -6.99
CA SER A 33 7.77 -12.27 -6.10
C SER A 33 7.78 -13.03 -4.78
N GLU A 34 8.36 -14.23 -4.75
CA GLU A 34 8.38 -15.06 -3.55
C GLU A 34 9.61 -14.77 -2.67
N LYS A 35 10.79 -14.68 -3.30
CA LYS A 35 12.07 -14.61 -2.56
C LYS A 35 12.68 -13.22 -2.46
N LEU A 36 12.41 -12.33 -3.42
CA LEU A 36 13.11 -11.04 -3.52
C LEU A 36 12.20 -9.86 -3.15
N ILE A 37 10.96 -9.87 -3.63
CA ILE A 37 10.00 -8.78 -3.49
C ILE A 37 8.66 -9.39 -3.07
N ASN A 38 8.54 -9.70 -1.78
CA ASN A 38 7.30 -10.16 -1.16
C ASN A 38 6.78 -9.14 -0.15
N GLU A 39 5.52 -9.32 0.26
CA GLU A 39 4.83 -8.39 1.17
C GLU A 39 5.57 -8.22 2.51
N GLU A 40 6.10 -9.31 3.07
CA GLU A 40 6.81 -9.30 4.36
C GLU A 40 8.10 -8.48 4.29
N LEU A 41 8.89 -8.66 3.22
CA LEU A 41 10.10 -7.89 2.97
C LEU A 41 9.80 -6.42 2.73
N ILE A 42 8.73 -6.09 1.99
CA ILE A 42 8.30 -4.71 1.76
C ILE A 42 7.90 -4.06 3.08
N ARG A 43 7.06 -4.73 3.89
CA ARG A 43 6.63 -4.25 5.21
C ARG A 43 7.82 -3.95 6.10
N LYS A 44 8.72 -4.92 6.24
CA LYS A 44 9.94 -4.77 7.04
C LYS A 44 10.79 -3.61 6.55
N LYS A 45 11.00 -3.48 5.24
CA LYS A 45 11.81 -2.39 4.67
C LYS A 45 11.18 -1.02 4.90
N ILE A 46 9.85 -0.94 4.81
CA ILE A 46 9.08 0.29 5.06
C ILE A 46 9.16 0.68 6.54
N GLU A 47 8.98 -0.28 7.46
CA GLU A 47 9.15 -0.08 8.90
C GLU A 47 10.58 0.37 9.25
N ASP A 48 11.59 -0.35 8.76
CA ASP A 48 13.02 -0.03 9.00
C ASP A 48 13.41 1.34 8.45
N SER A 49 12.79 1.78 7.34
CA SER A 49 13.10 3.06 6.71
C SER A 49 12.51 4.27 7.44
N GLY A 50 11.62 4.05 8.40
CA GLY A 50 10.87 5.11 9.09
C GLY A 50 9.99 5.96 8.17
N ILE A 51 9.65 5.46 6.97
CA ILE A 51 8.91 6.25 5.98
C ILE A 51 7.46 6.47 6.38
N LEU A 52 6.85 5.50 7.07
CA LEU A 52 5.48 5.60 7.58
C LEU A 52 5.35 6.77 8.55
N GLN A 53 6.30 6.91 9.48
CA GLN A 53 6.35 8.00 10.45
C GLN A 53 6.51 9.36 9.75
N ARG A 54 7.41 9.45 8.76
CA ARG A 54 7.59 10.70 8.00
C ARG A 54 6.34 11.11 7.24
N ILE A 55 5.65 10.16 6.60
CA ILE A 55 4.39 10.42 5.89
C ILE A 55 3.32 10.89 6.88
N THR A 56 3.18 10.19 8.01
CA THR A 56 2.20 10.56 9.04
C THR A 56 2.45 11.96 9.59
N LEU A 57 3.70 12.29 9.93
CA LEU A 57 4.06 13.63 10.41
C LEU A 57 3.74 14.69 9.37
N SER A 58 4.14 14.47 8.11
CA SER A 58 3.88 15.42 7.01
C SER A 58 2.38 15.61 6.75
N LEU A 59 1.59 14.53 6.81
CA LEU A 59 0.14 14.59 6.63
C LEU A 59 -0.53 15.32 7.80
N ASN A 60 -0.09 15.09 9.03
CA ASN A 60 -0.63 15.77 10.20
C ASN A 60 -0.35 17.28 10.16
N GLU A 61 0.89 17.66 9.82
CA GLU A 61 1.25 19.06 9.60
C GLU A 61 0.39 19.71 8.51
N LYS A 62 0.19 19.02 7.38
CA LYS A 62 -0.63 19.54 6.28
C LYS A 62 -2.11 19.64 6.65
N LEU A 63 -2.65 18.67 7.40
CA LEU A 63 -4.02 18.71 7.90
C LEU A 63 -4.22 19.88 8.86
N LYS A 64 -3.25 20.14 9.73
CA LYS A 64 -3.27 21.29 10.63
C LYS A 64 -3.22 22.61 9.87
N GLU A 65 -2.35 22.72 8.87
CA GLU A 65 -2.25 23.90 8.00
C GLU A 65 -3.58 24.16 7.29
N LEU A 66 -4.15 23.14 6.63
CA LEU A 66 -5.41 23.24 5.91
C LEU A 66 -6.60 23.57 6.82
N THR A 67 -6.68 22.94 8.00
CA THR A 67 -7.79 23.19 8.93
C THR A 67 -7.68 24.50 9.70
N SER A 68 -6.49 25.09 9.75
CA SER A 68 -6.25 26.43 10.30
C SER A 68 -6.46 27.54 9.26
N ASP A 69 -6.60 27.18 7.99
CA ASP A 69 -6.83 28.13 6.91
C ASP A 69 -8.27 28.69 6.97
N LYS A 70 -8.38 30.02 6.99
CA LYS A 70 -9.67 30.72 7.06
C LYS A 70 -10.53 30.50 5.81
N GLU A 71 -9.92 30.43 4.63
CA GLU A 71 -10.63 30.15 3.38
C GLU A 71 -11.25 28.76 3.43
N PHE A 72 -10.49 27.76 3.92
CA PHE A 72 -11.00 26.40 4.11
C PHE A 72 -12.16 26.34 5.11
N GLN A 73 -12.05 27.03 6.25
CA GLN A 73 -13.11 27.09 7.27
C GLN A 73 -14.38 27.74 6.69
N ASP A 74 -14.24 28.89 6.03
CA ASP A 74 -15.37 29.60 5.40
C ASP A 74 -16.06 28.76 4.33
N ASP A 75 -15.29 28.10 3.47
CA ASP A 75 -15.85 27.27 2.41
C ASP A 75 -16.50 26.00 2.94
N THR A 76 -15.92 25.40 3.99
CA THR A 76 -16.53 24.28 4.70
C THR A 76 -17.85 24.70 5.35
N LYS A 77 -17.89 25.89 5.98
CA LYS A 77 -19.13 26.46 6.54
C LYS A 77 -20.18 26.66 5.46
N LYS A 78 -19.83 27.28 4.33
CA LYS A 78 -20.77 27.50 3.21
C LYS A 78 -21.30 26.19 2.65
N LEU A 79 -20.44 25.19 2.47
CA LEU A 79 -20.84 23.86 2.01
C LEU A 79 -21.83 23.24 2.98
N LEU A 80 -21.47 23.15 4.27
CA LEU A 80 -22.34 22.56 5.29
C LEU A 80 -23.66 23.32 5.44
N ALA A 81 -23.63 24.66 5.39
CA ALA A 81 -24.82 25.49 5.39
C ALA A 81 -25.74 25.16 4.20
N SER A 82 -25.17 25.00 3.00
CA SER A 82 -25.93 24.66 1.80
C SER A 82 -26.56 23.26 1.89
N TYR A 83 -25.83 22.27 2.42
CA TYR A 83 -26.33 20.91 2.61
C TYR A 83 -27.43 20.85 3.66
N ILE A 84 -27.23 21.49 4.83
CA ILE A 84 -28.21 21.52 5.91
C ILE A 84 -29.47 22.25 5.46
N LYS A 85 -29.34 23.39 4.76
CA LYS A 85 -30.48 24.10 4.19
C LYS A 85 -31.25 23.23 3.20
N LYS A 86 -30.55 22.56 2.28
CA LYS A 86 -31.15 21.65 1.31
C LYS A 86 -31.92 20.52 1.98
N ILE A 87 -31.36 19.93 3.04
CA ILE A 87 -32.02 18.85 3.79
C ILE A 87 -33.19 19.39 4.63
N SER A 88 -33.07 20.57 5.24
CA SER A 88 -34.13 21.16 6.06
C SER A 88 -35.34 21.63 5.25
N GLU A 89 -35.13 22.00 3.98
CA GLU A 89 -36.20 22.38 3.04
C GLU A 89 -36.80 21.15 2.33
N ASP A 90 -36.18 19.98 2.45
CA ASP A 90 -36.62 18.77 1.78
C ASP A 90 -37.88 18.15 2.42
N ALA A 91 -38.83 17.78 1.56
CA ALA A 91 -40.11 17.22 1.99
C ALA A 91 -39.94 15.82 2.60
N GLU A 92 -38.97 15.03 2.12
CA GLU A 92 -38.70 13.69 2.66
C GLU A 92 -38.14 13.79 4.08
N PHE A 93 -37.19 14.68 4.32
CA PHE A 93 -36.65 14.93 5.65
C PHE A 93 -37.74 15.37 6.66
N ARG A 94 -38.61 16.32 6.26
CA ARG A 94 -39.73 16.77 7.11
C ARG A 94 -40.66 15.62 7.48
N GLU A 95 -40.98 14.75 6.52
CA GLU A 95 -41.85 13.59 6.76
C GLU A 95 -41.15 12.52 7.62
N GLN A 96 -39.84 12.31 7.46
CA GLN A 96 -39.05 11.44 8.33
C GLN A 96 -39.07 11.94 9.78
N ILE A 97 -38.81 13.24 10.02
CA ILE A 97 -38.87 13.83 11.38
C ILE A 97 -40.29 13.73 11.95
N LYS A 98 -41.32 13.95 11.13
CA LYS A 98 -42.73 13.79 11.52
C LYS A 98 -43.01 12.36 11.98
N SER A 99 -42.63 11.35 11.19
CA SER A 99 -42.84 9.94 11.51
C SER A 99 -42.09 9.49 12.79
N ILE A 100 -40.86 9.97 12.99
CA ILE A 100 -40.05 9.69 14.19
C ILE A 100 -40.70 10.34 15.42
N SER A 101 -41.20 11.57 15.27
CA SER A 101 -41.86 12.29 16.36
C SER A 101 -43.17 11.61 16.77
N VAL A 102 -44.00 11.23 15.79
CA VAL A 102 -45.26 10.49 16.01
C VAL A 102 -44.99 9.16 16.71
N SER A 103 -44.03 8.36 16.23
CA SER A 103 -43.74 7.04 16.79
C SER A 103 -43.19 7.08 18.23
N LYS A 104 -42.27 8.02 18.53
CA LYS A 104 -41.77 8.21 19.90
C LYS A 104 -42.88 8.69 20.84
N LEU A 105 -43.73 9.61 20.39
CA LEU A 105 -44.86 10.11 21.18
C LEU A 105 -45.90 9.02 21.45
N GLU A 106 -46.29 8.23 20.45
CA GLU A 106 -47.22 7.11 20.63
C GLU A 106 -46.68 6.07 21.63
N THR A 107 -45.37 5.84 21.65
CA THR A 107 -44.73 4.93 22.60
C THR A 107 -44.80 5.47 24.04
N VAL A 108 -44.53 6.75 24.24
CA VAL A 108 -44.59 7.42 25.56
C VAL A 108 -46.04 7.50 26.05
N VAL A 109 -46.95 7.97 25.19
CA VAL A 109 -48.39 8.05 25.48
C VAL A 109 -48.97 6.67 25.75
N GLY A 110 -48.63 5.66 24.95
CA GLY A 110 -49.08 4.27 25.11
C GLY A 110 -48.63 3.60 26.41
N LYS A 111 -47.44 3.96 26.92
CA LYS A 111 -46.97 3.51 28.25
C LYS A 111 -47.71 4.20 29.40
N VAL A 112 -47.98 5.50 29.28
CA VAL A 112 -48.65 6.30 30.33
C VAL A 112 -50.15 6.01 30.38
N PHE A 113 -50.80 5.86 29.23
CA PHE A 113 -52.25 5.61 29.13
C PHE A 113 -52.66 4.18 29.52
N LYS A 114 -51.75 3.19 29.47
CA LYS A 114 -52.03 1.81 29.88
C LYS A 114 -52.43 1.66 31.36
N ARG A 115 -52.34 2.72 32.18
CA ARG A 115 -52.57 2.61 33.63
C ARG A 115 -53.97 2.97 34.14
N LYS A 116 -54.76 3.87 33.53
CA LYS A 116 -56.17 4.13 33.96
C LYS A 116 -57.04 5.18 33.21
N LEU A 117 -56.66 5.70 32.03
CA LEU A 117 -57.39 6.81 31.40
C LEU A 117 -58.25 6.38 30.20
N PHE A 118 -59.54 6.75 30.27
CA PHE A 118 -60.70 6.15 29.61
C PHE A 118 -60.79 6.29 28.08
N SER A 119 -61.42 5.29 27.47
CA SER A 119 -61.71 5.07 26.04
C SER A 119 -62.60 6.11 25.34
N LYS A 120 -63.05 7.18 26.02
CA LYS A 120 -63.94 8.21 25.45
C LYS A 120 -63.23 9.51 25.04
N VAL A 121 -61.92 9.63 25.30
CA VAL A 121 -61.18 10.89 25.14
C VAL A 121 -60.25 10.89 23.91
N LYS A 122 -60.18 9.77 23.19
CA LYS A 122 -59.22 9.53 22.10
C LYS A 122 -59.38 10.48 20.89
N ASP A 123 -60.61 10.93 20.61
CA ASP A 123 -60.88 11.81 19.46
C ASP A 123 -60.67 13.29 19.77
N VAL A 124 -60.77 13.70 21.04
CA VAL A 124 -60.56 15.08 21.48
C VAL A 124 -59.07 15.47 21.47
N TRP A 125 -58.17 14.49 21.59
CA TRP A 125 -56.72 14.73 21.63
C TRP A 125 -56.04 14.72 20.26
N LYS A 126 -56.65 14.12 19.22
CA LYS A 126 -56.02 14.02 17.89
C LYS A 126 -55.69 15.38 17.25
N ILE A 127 -56.52 16.40 17.48
CA ILE A 127 -56.36 17.74 16.90
C ILE A 127 -55.14 18.47 17.51
N PRO A 128 -54.99 18.61 18.86
CA PRO A 128 -53.82 19.26 19.43
C PRO A 128 -52.50 18.47 19.28
N PHE A 129 -52.55 17.16 19.00
CA PHE A 129 -51.36 16.34 18.77
C PHE A 129 -50.68 16.60 17.43
N GLY A 130 -51.46 16.77 16.35
CA GLY A 130 -50.93 17.10 15.02
C GLY A 130 -50.15 18.41 15.05
N ASP A 131 -50.78 19.45 15.59
CA ASP A 131 -50.16 20.77 15.74
C ASP A 131 -48.89 20.76 16.60
N LEU A 132 -48.80 19.87 17.59
CA LEU A 132 -47.60 19.72 18.41
C LEU A 132 -46.46 19.09 17.62
N VAL A 133 -46.74 18.07 16.82
CA VAL A 133 -45.74 17.44 15.96
C VAL A 133 -45.25 18.42 14.89
N ASP A 134 -46.16 19.14 14.24
CA ASP A 134 -45.80 20.12 13.22
C ASP A 134 -44.94 21.25 13.82
N ARG A 135 -45.27 21.73 15.04
CA ARG A 135 -44.42 22.68 15.79
C ARG A 135 -43.03 22.13 16.13
N ILE A 136 -42.89 20.82 16.40
CA ILE A 136 -41.59 20.20 16.67
C ILE A 136 -40.77 20.13 15.38
N VAL A 137 -41.38 19.74 14.26
CA VAL A 137 -40.72 19.69 12.94
C VAL A 137 -40.21 21.07 12.55
N ASP A 138 -41.02 22.12 12.74
CA ASP A 138 -40.61 23.49 12.43
C ASP A 138 -39.49 23.98 13.34
N LYS A 139 -39.59 23.74 14.66
CA LYS A 139 -38.50 24.08 15.61
C LYS A 139 -37.20 23.33 15.32
N VAL A 140 -37.26 22.07 14.92
CA VAL A 140 -36.06 21.30 14.55
C VAL A 140 -35.41 21.92 13.30
N SER A 141 -36.22 22.32 12.33
CA SER A 141 -35.74 23.00 11.11
C SER A 141 -35.07 24.35 11.44
N GLU A 142 -35.69 25.16 12.30
CA GLU A 142 -35.11 26.43 12.78
C GLU A 142 -33.81 26.23 13.57
N LEU A 143 -33.75 25.22 14.44
CA LEU A 143 -32.54 24.89 15.20
C LEU A 143 -31.40 24.43 14.29
N LEU A 144 -31.68 23.68 13.22
CA LEU A 144 -30.67 23.28 12.24
C LEU A 144 -30.05 24.48 11.53
N ILE A 145 -30.85 25.50 11.24
CA ILE A 145 -30.37 26.76 10.66
C ILE A 145 -29.53 27.54 11.69
N SER A 146 -29.98 27.62 12.94
CA SER A 146 -29.24 28.29 14.02
C SER A 146 -27.90 27.62 14.34
N ILE A 147 -27.81 26.29 14.24
CA ILE A 147 -26.56 25.56 14.51
C ILE A 147 -25.48 25.92 13.49
N ILE A 148 -25.84 26.28 12.24
CA ILE A 148 -24.88 26.73 11.21
C ILE A 148 -24.16 28.01 11.64
N ASP A 149 -24.85 28.90 12.35
CA ASP A 149 -24.27 30.16 12.81
C ASP A 149 -23.26 29.92 13.95
N ASP A 150 -23.51 28.93 14.80
CA ASP A 150 -22.61 28.54 15.90
C ASP A 150 -21.44 27.64 15.45
N MET A 151 -21.42 27.20 14.18
CA MET A 151 -20.35 26.33 13.65
C MET A 151 -18.98 27.01 13.58
N ASP A 152 -18.91 28.34 13.64
CA ASP A 152 -17.63 29.07 13.69
C ASP A 152 -16.77 28.60 14.85
N ILE A 153 -17.38 28.42 16.02
CA ILE A 153 -16.72 27.96 17.24
C ILE A 153 -16.22 26.51 17.06
N VAL A 154 -16.98 25.68 16.35
CA VAL A 154 -16.60 24.28 16.12
C VAL A 154 -15.42 24.21 15.14
N LEU A 155 -15.49 24.94 14.02
CA LEU A 155 -14.45 24.97 12.99
C LEU A 155 -13.13 25.56 13.53
N GLU A 156 -13.20 26.61 14.35
CA GLU A 156 -12.03 27.23 14.98
C GLU A 156 -11.31 26.29 15.97
N ASN A 157 -12.05 25.33 16.56
CA ASN A 157 -11.50 24.33 17.47
C ASN A 157 -11.00 23.04 16.78
N ILE A 158 -11.21 22.87 15.47
CA ILE A 158 -10.75 21.68 14.74
C ILE A 158 -9.22 21.52 14.82
N PRO A 159 -8.39 22.55 14.57
CA PRO A 159 -6.94 22.42 14.65
C PRO A 159 -6.46 21.92 16.02
N HIS A 160 -7.06 22.44 17.10
CA HIS A 160 -6.75 22.01 18.47
C HIS A 160 -7.18 20.57 18.75
N THR A 161 -8.32 20.15 18.18
CA THR A 161 -8.82 18.78 18.33
C THR A 161 -7.94 17.78 17.58
N ILE A 162 -7.38 18.16 16.43
CA ILE A 162 -6.39 17.38 15.67
C ILE A 162 -5.10 17.22 16.49
N ASP A 163 -4.60 18.29 17.10
CA ASP A 163 -3.41 18.23 17.98
C ASP A 163 -3.65 17.26 19.16
N THR A 164 -4.83 17.34 19.78
CA THR A 164 -5.17 16.51 20.95
C THR A 164 -5.29 15.02 20.60
N HIS A 165 -5.73 14.69 19.38
CA HIS A 165 -5.93 13.31 18.93
C HIS A 165 -4.88 12.84 17.92
N SER A 166 -3.74 13.53 17.84
CA SER A 166 -2.66 13.24 16.88
C SER A 166 -2.24 11.76 16.90
N GLU A 167 -2.12 11.17 18.09
CA GLU A 167 -1.74 9.76 18.25
C GLU A 167 -2.80 8.79 17.67
N SER A 168 -4.09 9.14 17.79
CA SER A 168 -5.16 8.34 17.20
C SER A 168 -5.17 8.44 15.68
N ILE A 169 -4.93 9.64 15.14
CA ILE A 169 -4.83 9.88 13.69
C ILE A 169 -3.63 9.11 13.11
N GLU A 170 -2.49 9.17 13.80
CA GLU A 170 -1.29 8.40 13.45
C GLU A 170 -1.57 6.90 13.40
N ASN A 171 -2.20 6.35 14.43
CA ASN A 171 -2.55 4.93 14.46
C ASN A 171 -3.50 4.52 13.32
N VAL A 172 -4.45 5.37 12.95
CA VAL A 172 -5.35 5.12 11.80
C VAL A 172 -4.58 5.20 10.48
N LEU A 173 -3.72 6.21 10.30
CA LEU A 173 -2.89 6.36 9.10
C LEU A 173 -1.94 5.17 8.92
N LEU A 174 -1.29 4.72 9.99
CA LEU A 174 -0.42 3.55 9.99
C LEU A 174 -1.18 2.30 9.56
N LYS A 175 -2.36 2.07 10.14
CA LYS A 175 -3.22 0.94 9.76
C LYS A 175 -3.67 1.01 8.30
N MET A 176 -4.06 2.18 7.81
CA MET A 176 -4.45 2.37 6.42
C MET A 176 -3.28 2.08 5.48
N GLN A 177 -2.09 2.61 5.76
CA GLN A 177 -0.90 2.39 4.95
C GLN A 177 -0.48 0.91 4.94
N MET A 178 -0.55 0.23 6.09
CA MET A 178 -0.30 -1.21 6.18
C MET A 178 -1.33 -2.01 5.36
N GLY A 179 -2.60 -1.61 5.38
CA GLY A 179 -3.65 -2.22 4.56
C GLY A 179 -3.41 -2.04 3.06
N LEU A 180 -2.89 -0.88 2.64
CA LEU A 180 -2.56 -0.64 1.24
C LEU A 180 -1.44 -1.56 0.74
N ILE A 181 -0.45 -1.89 1.57
CA ILE A 181 0.65 -2.80 1.19
C ILE A 181 0.11 -4.22 0.94
N GLN A 182 -0.85 -4.67 1.77
CA GLN A 182 -1.48 -5.99 1.64
C GLN A 182 -2.28 -6.16 0.35
N GLU A 183 -2.90 -5.08 -0.14
CA GLU A 183 -3.69 -5.09 -1.37
C GLU A 183 -2.81 -5.09 -2.65
N ILE A 184 -1.51 -4.79 -2.54
CA ILE A 184 -0.62 -4.75 -3.71
C ILE A 184 -0.23 -6.17 -4.12
N ASN A 185 -0.78 -6.62 -5.26
CA ASN A 185 -0.40 -7.90 -5.87
C ASN A 185 0.92 -7.77 -6.66
N ILE A 186 2.05 -7.96 -5.97
CA ILE A 186 3.40 -7.85 -6.56
C ILE A 186 3.60 -8.82 -7.73
N ARG A 187 3.10 -10.05 -7.61
CA ARG A 187 3.16 -11.05 -8.68
C ARG A 187 2.55 -10.51 -9.97
N LYS A 188 1.34 -9.95 -9.90
CA LYS A 188 0.64 -9.36 -11.05
C LYS A 188 1.45 -8.21 -11.67
N ILE A 189 2.02 -7.32 -10.84
CA ILE A 189 2.85 -6.21 -11.31
C ILE A 189 4.06 -6.73 -12.10
N ILE A 190 4.81 -7.67 -11.53
CA ILE A 190 6.01 -8.23 -12.16
C ILE A 190 5.65 -8.96 -13.46
N THR A 191 4.59 -9.78 -13.45
CA THR A 191 4.13 -10.48 -14.66
C THR A 191 3.75 -9.50 -15.76
N THR A 192 2.97 -8.45 -15.45
CA THR A 192 2.60 -7.45 -16.44
C THR A 192 3.83 -6.73 -17.01
N GLN A 193 4.81 -6.38 -16.17
CA GLN A 193 6.04 -5.75 -16.66
C GLN A 193 6.85 -6.70 -17.54
N LEU A 194 7.08 -7.94 -17.12
CA LEU A 194 7.84 -8.92 -17.92
C LEU A 194 7.14 -9.30 -19.23
N GLN A 195 5.81 -9.29 -19.26
CA GLN A 195 5.03 -9.51 -20.49
C GLN A 195 5.20 -8.40 -21.52
N THR A 196 5.56 -7.18 -21.12
CA THR A 196 5.85 -6.08 -22.06
C THR A 196 7.24 -6.18 -22.69
N ILE A 197 8.14 -6.97 -22.10
CA ILE A 197 9.50 -7.16 -22.60
C ILE A 197 9.48 -8.15 -23.78
N SER A 198 10.19 -7.79 -24.86
CA SER A 198 10.30 -8.66 -26.04
C SER A 198 11.24 -9.85 -25.78
N ALA A 199 11.11 -10.90 -26.59
CA ALA A 199 11.99 -12.08 -26.47
C ALA A 199 13.47 -11.71 -26.64
N GLU A 200 13.78 -10.76 -27.54
CA GLU A 200 15.12 -10.30 -27.84
C GLU A 200 15.74 -9.53 -26.67
N GLN A 201 14.93 -8.73 -25.95
CA GLN A 201 15.37 -7.99 -24.77
C GLN A 201 15.62 -8.91 -23.57
N LEU A 202 14.74 -9.89 -23.36
CA LEU A 202 14.95 -10.93 -22.33
C LEU A 202 16.23 -11.73 -22.61
N GLU A 203 16.46 -12.05 -23.87
CA GLU A 203 17.67 -12.74 -24.31
C GLU A 203 18.93 -11.91 -24.10
N GLN A 204 18.90 -10.63 -24.48
CA GLN A 204 20.04 -9.73 -24.29
C GLN A 204 20.42 -9.60 -22.82
N GLY A 205 19.43 -9.41 -21.93
CA GLY A 205 19.67 -9.33 -20.49
C GLY A 205 20.25 -10.64 -19.92
N PHE A 206 19.76 -11.80 -20.36
CA PHE A 206 20.30 -13.09 -19.94
C PHE A 206 21.72 -13.32 -20.48
N ARG A 207 22.00 -12.88 -21.71
CA ARG A 207 23.30 -13.01 -22.34
C ARG A 207 24.35 -12.14 -21.66
N GLU A 208 24.02 -10.91 -21.28
CA GLU A 208 24.92 -10.04 -20.52
C GLU A 208 25.30 -10.66 -19.17
N PHE A 209 24.33 -11.23 -18.44
CA PHE A 209 24.61 -11.95 -17.19
C PHE A 209 25.41 -13.25 -17.41
N SER A 210 25.14 -13.97 -18.50
CA SER A 210 25.79 -15.25 -18.80
C SER A 210 27.21 -15.08 -19.33
N ASP A 211 27.47 -14.08 -20.18
CA ASP A 211 28.79 -13.85 -20.79
C ASP A 211 29.83 -13.54 -19.70
N ASP A 212 29.46 -12.84 -18.63
CA ASP A 212 30.33 -12.61 -17.45
C ASP A 212 30.73 -13.92 -16.75
N LYS A 213 29.76 -14.82 -16.54
CA LYS A 213 30.02 -16.12 -15.88
C LYS A 213 30.73 -17.11 -16.79
N LEU A 214 30.41 -17.10 -18.08
CA LEU A 214 31.08 -17.95 -19.07
C LEU A 214 32.52 -17.51 -19.28
N THR A 215 32.81 -16.20 -19.28
CA THR A 215 34.19 -15.69 -19.33
C THR A 215 35.00 -16.18 -18.14
N PHE A 216 34.41 -16.22 -16.94
CA PHE A 216 35.06 -16.82 -15.77
C PHE A 216 35.37 -18.31 -15.97
N ILE A 217 34.43 -19.10 -16.48
CA ILE A 217 34.64 -20.53 -16.76
C ILE A 217 35.70 -20.72 -17.85
N THR A 218 35.69 -19.89 -18.91
CA THR A 218 36.69 -19.92 -19.98
C THR A 218 38.08 -19.53 -19.49
N LEU A 219 38.19 -18.49 -18.65
CA LEU A 219 39.46 -18.09 -18.03
C LEU A 219 39.98 -19.20 -17.13
N LEU A 220 39.12 -19.77 -16.29
CA LEU A 220 39.49 -20.86 -15.38
C LEU A 220 39.90 -22.11 -16.17
N GLY A 221 39.15 -22.48 -17.21
CA GLY A 221 39.52 -23.56 -18.13
C GLY A 221 40.82 -23.28 -18.89
N GLY A 222 41.09 -22.03 -19.26
CA GLY A 222 42.33 -21.61 -19.90
C GLY A 222 43.54 -21.72 -18.96
N VAL A 223 43.40 -21.28 -17.70
CA VAL A 223 44.43 -21.43 -16.67
C VAL A 223 44.67 -22.90 -16.36
N LEU A 224 43.61 -23.69 -16.21
CA LEU A 224 43.70 -25.12 -15.90
C LEU A 224 44.29 -25.91 -17.07
N GLY A 225 43.96 -25.54 -18.32
CA GLY A 225 44.57 -26.07 -19.53
C GLY A 225 46.04 -25.68 -19.69
N PHE A 226 46.41 -24.46 -19.32
CA PHE A 226 47.82 -24.01 -19.30
C PHE A 226 48.65 -24.80 -18.29
N VAL A 227 48.15 -24.93 -17.06
CA VAL A 227 48.80 -25.72 -16.00
C VAL A 227 48.86 -27.20 -16.40
N GLY A 228 47.76 -27.76 -16.89
CA GLY A 228 47.71 -29.15 -17.36
C GLY A 228 48.66 -29.41 -18.53
N GLY A 229 48.73 -28.50 -19.49
CA GLY A 229 49.66 -28.58 -20.62
C GLY A 229 51.13 -28.50 -20.17
N PHE A 230 51.44 -27.61 -19.22
CA PHE A 230 52.79 -27.48 -18.66
C PHE A 230 53.23 -28.77 -17.94
N VAL A 231 52.32 -29.39 -17.18
CA VAL A 231 52.54 -30.68 -16.51
C VAL A 231 52.79 -31.80 -17.52
N ILE A 232 52.04 -31.85 -18.63
CA ILE A 232 52.16 -32.91 -19.64
C ILE A 232 53.47 -32.78 -20.44
N ILE A 233 53.88 -31.57 -20.82
CA ILE A 233 55.07 -31.38 -21.67
C ILE A 233 56.36 -31.52 -20.84
N TRP A 234 56.40 -31.04 -19.59
CA TRP A 234 57.60 -31.06 -18.73
C TRP A 234 57.32 -31.59 -17.31
N PRO A 235 57.10 -32.91 -17.14
CA PRO A 235 56.58 -33.47 -15.90
C PRO A 235 57.51 -33.28 -14.69
N ILE A 236 58.81 -33.48 -14.85
CA ILE A 236 59.78 -33.41 -13.74
C ILE A 236 59.95 -31.97 -13.24
N MET A 237 60.08 -31.00 -14.16
CA MET A 237 60.19 -29.58 -13.82
C MET A 237 58.90 -29.04 -13.22
N SER A 238 57.75 -29.50 -13.69
CA SER A 238 56.44 -29.10 -13.18
C SER A 238 56.22 -29.53 -11.73
N ILE A 239 56.63 -30.75 -11.35
CA ILE A 239 56.50 -31.23 -9.96
C ILE A 239 57.35 -30.39 -9.02
N SER A 240 58.60 -30.09 -9.42
CA SER A 240 59.48 -29.21 -8.64
C SER A 240 58.88 -27.82 -8.46
N PHE A 241 58.35 -27.23 -9.53
CA PHE A 241 57.70 -25.92 -9.47
C PHE A 241 56.45 -25.91 -8.57
N MET A 242 55.62 -26.96 -8.61
CA MET A 242 54.46 -27.08 -7.71
C MET A 242 54.87 -27.20 -6.25
N ILE A 243 55.90 -27.99 -5.93
CA ILE A 243 56.41 -28.12 -4.55
C ILE A 243 56.92 -26.79 -4.03
N VAL A 244 57.70 -26.06 -4.85
CA VAL A 244 58.18 -24.72 -4.49
C VAL A 244 57.01 -23.75 -4.28
N GLY A 245 56.01 -23.78 -5.18
CA GLY A 245 54.81 -22.97 -5.04
C GLY A 245 54.04 -23.22 -3.75
N ILE A 246 53.86 -24.49 -3.37
CA ILE A 246 53.22 -24.89 -2.11
C ILE A 246 54.02 -24.39 -0.90
N ILE A 247 55.35 -24.53 -0.92
CA ILE A 247 56.22 -24.05 0.17
C ILE A 247 56.10 -22.53 0.33
N VAL A 248 56.08 -21.78 -0.78
CA VAL A 248 55.91 -20.32 -0.76
C VAL A 248 54.54 -19.93 -0.21
N LEU A 249 53.48 -20.62 -0.62
CA LEU A 249 52.11 -20.37 -0.15
C LEU A 249 51.98 -20.61 1.37
N VAL A 250 52.53 -21.71 1.87
CA VAL A 250 52.54 -22.02 3.31
C VAL A 250 53.37 -21.01 4.09
N CYS A 251 54.49 -20.54 3.53
CA CYS A 251 55.33 -19.52 4.16
C CYS A 251 54.61 -18.17 4.22
N LEU A 252 53.94 -17.76 3.14
CA LEU A 252 53.12 -16.55 3.08
C LEU A 252 51.93 -16.62 4.04
N ASP A 253 51.24 -17.75 4.12
CA ASP A 253 50.11 -17.94 5.03
C ASP A 253 50.55 -17.84 6.50
N LYS A 254 51.69 -18.43 6.85
CA LYS A 254 52.31 -18.26 8.17
C LYS A 254 52.74 -16.82 8.46
N LEU A 255 53.22 -16.10 7.45
CA LEU A 255 53.66 -14.72 7.61
C LEU A 255 52.46 -13.76 7.76
N ILE A 256 51.39 -13.98 6.99
CA ILE A 256 50.14 -13.21 7.07
C ILE A 256 49.42 -13.47 8.40
N SER A 257 49.30 -14.73 8.82
CA SER A 257 48.70 -15.09 10.12
C SER A 257 49.51 -14.55 11.30
N ALA A 258 50.84 -14.49 11.21
CA ALA A 258 51.69 -13.84 12.21
C ALA A 258 51.56 -12.31 12.26
N THR A 259 51.11 -11.66 11.17
CA THR A 259 50.84 -10.21 11.13
C THR A 259 49.41 -9.82 11.52
N MET A 260 48.47 -10.78 11.62
CA MET A 260 47.08 -10.53 12.04
C MET A 260 46.80 -10.92 13.52
N SER A 261 47.81 -11.38 14.27
CA SER A 261 47.76 -11.50 15.75
C SER A 261 48.55 -10.38 16.40
#